data_AF-A0A0V0J813-F1
#
_entry.id   AF-A0A0V0J813-F1
#
_cell.length_a   1.000
_cell.length_b   1.000
_cell.length_c   1.000
_cell.angle_alpha   90.00
_cell.angle_beta   90.00
_cell.angle_gamma   90.00
#
_symmetry.space_group_name_H-M   'P 1'
#
loop_
_entity.id
_entity.type
_entity.pdbx_description
1 polymer ?
#
loop_
_entity_poly.entity_id
_entity_poly.type
_entity_poly.pdbx_seq_one_letter_code
_entity_poly.pdbx_strand_id
1 'polypeptide(L)'
;MDTDIVQFIAKLARMKTEYDIIPHVDSGKHDLIQEVDESFGICSCVASFCWKLSYAKLMFEGNVAIDVSYFLLLFAPACLVVWNRRKSLVESGSLSPLEELAFTGLILRRHPRVTEPLQQRQWIMQYL
;
A
#
# COMPACT_ATOMS: atom_id res chain seq x y z
N MET A 1 -12.26 -3.46 13.89
CA MET A 1 -11.68 -4.64 13.21
C MET A 1 -11.14 -4.25 11.84
N ASP A 2 -11.94 -3.64 10.96
CA ASP A 2 -11.56 -3.39 9.55
C ASP A 2 -10.56 -2.25 9.35
N THR A 3 -10.65 -1.21 10.18
CA THR A 3 -9.66 -0.11 10.16
C THR A 3 -8.33 -0.56 10.75
N ASP A 4 -8.38 -1.45 11.75
CA ASP A 4 -7.21 -1.91 12.50
C ASP A 4 -6.28 -2.74 11.60
N ILE A 5 -6.84 -3.59 10.73
CA ILE A 5 -6.05 -4.38 9.79
C ILE A 5 -5.40 -3.51 8.70
N VAL A 6 -6.10 -2.49 8.19
CA VAL A 6 -5.55 -1.54 7.20
C VAL A 6 -4.42 -0.72 7.82
N GLN A 7 -4.59 -0.24 9.05
CA GLN A 7 -3.54 0.46 9.80
C GLN A 7 -2.34 -0.44 10.07
N PHE A 8 -2.58 -1.71 10.39
CA PHE A 8 -1.50 -2.67 10.61
C PHE A 8 -0.72 -2.96 9.32
N ILE A 9 -1.40 -3.18 8.18
CA ILE A 9 -0.76 -3.32 6.87
C ILE A 9 0.04 -2.06 6.52
N ALA A 10 -0.51 -0.88 6.76
CA ALA A 10 0.18 0.38 6.50
C ALA A 10 1.44 0.54 7.36
N LYS A 11 1.40 0.10 8.63
CA LYS A 11 2.59 0.04 9.49
C LYS A 11 3.65 -0.89 8.89
N LEU A 12 3.27 -2.10 8.47
CA LEU A 12 4.21 -3.05 7.87
C LEU A 12 4.81 -2.52 6.56
N ALA A 13 3.99 -1.91 5.71
CA ALA A 13 4.44 -1.32 4.44
C ALA A 13 5.43 -0.16 4.61
N ARG A 14 5.48 0.47 5.79
CA ARG A 14 6.49 1.49 6.15
C ARG A 14 7.79 0.89 6.68
N MET A 15 7.71 -0.29 7.31
CA MET A 15 8.81 -0.87 8.07
C MET A 15 9.56 -1.98 7.31
N LYS A 16 8.86 -2.71 6.45
CA LYS A 16 9.35 -3.92 5.79
C LYS A 16 9.82 -3.61 4.37
N THR A 17 10.70 -4.46 3.84
CA THR A 17 11.29 -4.26 2.51
C THR A 17 10.62 -5.08 1.43
N GLU A 18 9.91 -6.14 1.80
CA GLU A 18 9.25 -7.07 0.88
C GLU A 18 7.85 -7.44 1.34
N TYR A 19 6.98 -7.77 0.38
CA TYR A 19 5.66 -8.29 0.68
C TYR A 19 5.16 -9.26 -0.40
N ASP A 20 4.22 -10.12 -0.02
CA ASP A 20 3.48 -10.98 -0.96
C ASP A 20 2.00 -11.08 -0.57
N ILE A 21 1.16 -11.46 -1.54
CA ILE A 21 -0.24 -11.82 -1.34
C ILE A 21 -0.32 -13.35 -1.32
N ILE A 22 -0.59 -13.91 -0.14
CA ILE A 22 -0.66 -15.36 0.08
C ILE A 22 -2.05 -15.85 -0.34
N PRO A 23 -2.16 -16.88 -1.21
CA PRO A 23 -3.44 -17.47 -1.58
C PRO A 23 -4.19 -17.97 -0.34
N HIS A 24 -5.44 -17.56 -0.21
CA HIS A 24 -6.32 -18.05 0.84
C HIS A 24 -6.69 -19.52 0.60
N VAL A 25 -6.65 -20.33 1.67
CA VAL A 25 -7.04 -21.74 1.67
C VAL A 25 -8.12 -21.93 2.74
N ASP A 26 -9.28 -22.46 2.34
CA ASP A 26 -10.46 -22.68 3.19
C ASP A 26 -10.28 -23.86 4.17
N SER A 27 -9.23 -23.86 5.00
CA SER A 27 -8.86 -24.97 5.90
C SER A 27 -8.94 -24.65 7.39
N GLY A 28 -9.81 -23.72 7.80
CA GLY A 28 -10.05 -23.38 9.20
C GLY A 28 -9.47 -22.01 9.60
N LYS A 29 -8.85 -21.93 10.79
CA LYS A 29 -8.20 -20.69 11.24
C LYS A 29 -6.93 -20.46 10.43
N HIS A 30 -6.81 -19.28 9.83
CA HIS A 30 -5.61 -18.82 9.13
C HIS A 30 -5.28 -17.41 9.58
N ASP A 31 -4.01 -17.05 9.48
CA ASP A 31 -3.55 -15.70 9.78
C ASP A 31 -3.80 -14.78 8.57
N LEU A 32 -4.47 -13.66 8.82
CA LEU A 32 -4.74 -12.67 7.78
C LEU A 32 -3.46 -11.97 7.31
N ILE A 33 -2.50 -11.84 8.21
CA ILE A 33 -1.20 -11.20 7.99
C ILE A 33 -0.13 -12.04 8.67
N GLN A 34 0.96 -12.31 7.97
CA GLN A 34 2.12 -13.04 8.48
C GLN A 34 3.35 -12.15 8.35
N GLU A 35 4.18 -12.10 9.39
CA GLU A 35 5.47 -11.39 9.36
C GLU A 35 6.60 -12.41 9.41
N VAL A 36 7.60 -12.24 8.54
CA VAL A 36 8.82 -13.05 8.52
C VAL A 36 9.98 -12.11 8.24
N ASP A 37 10.84 -11.89 9.24
CA ASP A 37 12.01 -11.00 9.13
C ASP A 37 11.66 -9.63 8.51
N GLU A 38 12.24 -9.32 7.35
CA GLU A 38 12.06 -8.07 6.59
C GLU A 38 10.88 -8.10 5.60
N SER A 39 10.04 -9.13 5.70
CA SER A 39 8.96 -9.42 4.76
C SER A 39 7.62 -9.60 5.49
N PHE A 40 6.53 -9.37 4.78
CA PHE A 40 5.19 -9.69 5.28
C PHE A 40 4.27 -10.25 4.18
N GLY A 41 3.43 -11.20 4.56
CA GLY A 41 2.41 -11.79 3.71
C GLY A 41 1.03 -11.30 4.08
N ILE A 42 0.21 -10.98 3.09
CA ILE A 42 -1.20 -10.63 3.29
C ILE A 42 -2.06 -11.74 2.68
N CYS A 43 -2.96 -12.34 3.45
CA CYS A 43 -3.88 -13.34 2.91
C CYS A 43 -4.81 -12.70 1.86
N SER A 44 -5.03 -13.38 0.74
CA SER A 44 -5.82 -12.84 -0.37
C SER A 44 -7.29 -12.55 -0.02
N CYS A 45 -7.83 -13.18 1.04
CA CYS A 45 -9.18 -12.88 1.55
C CYS A 45 -9.30 -11.46 2.12
N VAL A 46 -8.20 -10.87 2.57
CA VAL A 46 -8.13 -9.48 3.03
C VAL A 46 -8.42 -8.53 1.86
N ALA A 47 -7.97 -8.86 0.64
CA ALA A 47 -8.24 -8.07 -0.55
C ALA A 47 -9.75 -7.93 -0.77
N SER A 48 -10.47 -9.04 -0.84
CA SER A 48 -11.92 -9.05 -1.07
C SER A 48 -12.70 -8.27 0.00
N PHE A 49 -12.23 -8.32 1.24
CA PHE A 49 -12.88 -7.67 2.37
C PHE A 49 -12.60 -6.17 2.44
N CYS A 50 -11.32 -5.78 2.43
CA CYS A 50 -10.89 -4.41 2.63
C CYS A 50 -10.95 -3.56 1.34
N TRP A 51 -11.01 -4.17 0.15
CA TRP A 51 -11.08 -3.43 -1.12
C TRP A 51 -12.33 -2.58 -1.21
N LYS A 52 -13.51 -3.13 -0.92
CA LYS A 52 -14.77 -2.40 -1.03
C LYS A 52 -14.79 -1.16 -0.13
N LEU A 53 -14.31 -1.30 1.10
CA LEU A 53 -14.23 -0.20 2.06
C LEU A 53 -13.19 0.85 1.65
N SER A 54 -11.99 0.41 1.26
CA SER A 54 -10.90 1.31 0.85
C SER A 54 -11.22 2.06 -0.44
N TYR A 55 -11.86 1.39 -1.39
CA TYR A 55 -12.29 1.99 -2.64
C TYR A 55 -13.46 2.96 -2.44
N ALA A 56 -14.43 2.63 -1.57
CA ALA A 56 -15.52 3.55 -1.23
C ALA A 56 -14.98 4.85 -0.61
N LYS A 57 -14.01 4.77 0.29
CA LYS A 57 -13.33 5.96 0.86
C LYS A 57 -12.66 6.80 -0.22
N LEU A 58 -11.96 6.17 -1.16
CA LEU A 58 -11.36 6.87 -2.30
C LEU A 58 -12.41 7.59 -3.16
N MET A 59 -13.51 6.90 -3.50
CA MET A 59 -14.49 7.41 -4.47
C MET A 59 -15.47 8.44 -3.88
N PHE A 60 -15.87 8.27 -2.62
CA PHE A 60 -16.98 9.05 -2.04
C PHE A 60 -16.51 10.13 -1.07
N GLU A 61 -15.42 9.90 -0.33
CA GLU A 61 -14.94 10.87 0.65
C GLU A 61 -13.92 11.85 0.05
N GLY A 62 -13.38 11.54 -1.14
CA GLY A 62 -12.39 12.38 -1.83
C GLY A 62 -11.07 12.58 -1.06
N ASN A 63 -10.96 12.01 0.14
CA ASN A 63 -9.81 12.09 1.03
C ASN A 63 -9.37 10.68 1.41
N VAL A 64 -8.36 10.17 0.73
CA VAL A 64 -7.74 8.90 1.10
C VAL A 64 -6.80 9.14 2.26
N ALA A 65 -7.16 8.62 3.44
CA ALA A 65 -6.24 8.56 4.57
C ALA A 65 -4.95 7.83 4.16
N ILE A 66 -3.81 8.29 4.67
CA ILE A 66 -2.50 7.79 4.27
C ILE A 66 -2.39 6.25 4.38
N ASP A 67 -2.93 5.66 5.45
CA ASP A 67 -2.91 4.21 5.67
C ASP A 67 -3.73 3.45 4.63
N VAL A 68 -4.86 4.01 4.19
CA VAL A 68 -5.67 3.45 3.11
C VAL A 68 -4.91 3.50 1.79
N SER A 69 -4.13 4.56 1.54
CA SER A 69 -3.32 4.65 0.32
C SER A 69 -2.21 3.59 0.25
N TYR A 70 -1.59 3.24 1.39
CA TYR A 70 -0.66 2.11 1.47
C TYR A 70 -1.35 0.81 1.08
N PHE A 71 -2.48 0.51 1.72
CA PHE A 71 -3.26 -0.70 1.42
C PHE A 71 -3.64 -0.77 -0.06
N LEU A 72 -4.24 0.29 -0.62
CA LEU A 72 -4.69 0.30 -2.02
C LEU A 72 -3.55 0.02 -3.00
N LEU A 73 -2.38 0.61 -2.80
CA LEU A 73 -1.26 0.48 -3.74
C LEU A 73 -0.52 -0.86 -3.63
N LEU A 74 -0.64 -1.58 -2.50
CA LEU A 74 -0.13 -2.96 -2.40
C LEU A 74 -0.92 -3.93 -3.29
N PHE A 75 -2.21 -3.66 -3.52
CA PHE A 75 -3.10 -4.50 -4.36
C PHE A 75 -3.29 -3.95 -5.78
N ALA A 76 -3.30 -2.62 -5.94
CA ALA A 76 -3.52 -1.93 -7.20
C ALA A 76 -2.41 -0.89 -7.44
N PRO A 77 -1.17 -1.34 -7.71
CA PRO A 77 -0.01 -0.46 -7.85
C PRO A 77 -0.10 0.48 -9.06
N ALA A 78 -0.98 0.21 -10.03
CA ALA A 78 -1.23 1.07 -11.18
C ALA A 78 -2.30 2.16 -10.94
N CYS A 79 -2.83 2.27 -9.71
CA CYS A 79 -3.90 3.23 -9.40
C CYS A 79 -3.37 4.67 -9.34
N LEU A 80 -3.37 5.37 -10.48
CA LEU A 80 -2.83 6.72 -10.63
C LEU A 80 -3.45 7.75 -9.67
N VAL A 81 -4.76 7.64 -9.39
CA VAL A 81 -5.46 8.57 -8.48
C VAL A 81 -4.85 8.52 -7.08
N VAL A 82 -4.49 7.33 -6.59
CA VAL A 82 -3.88 7.17 -5.27
C VAL A 82 -2.45 7.71 -5.26
N TRP A 83 -1.67 7.49 -6.33
CA TRP A 83 -0.35 8.09 -6.49
C TRP A 83 -0.38 9.61 -6.49
N ASN A 84 -1.29 10.22 -7.25
CA ASN A 84 -1.46 11.67 -7.27
C ASN A 84 -1.84 12.21 -5.89
N ARG A 85 -2.69 11.50 -5.14
CA ARG A 85 -2.99 11.88 -3.75
C ARG A 85 -1.74 11.83 -2.86
N ARG A 86 -0.91 10.80 -3.00
CA ARG A 86 0.36 10.70 -2.27
C ARG A 86 1.36 11.80 -2.64
N LYS A 87 1.42 12.22 -3.92
CA LYS A 87 2.19 13.42 -4.32
C LYS A 87 1.77 14.65 -3.53
N SER A 88 0.46 14.92 -3.46
CA SER A 88 -0.06 16.05 -2.68
C SER A 88 0.27 15.95 -1.18
N LEU A 89 0.31 14.73 -0.62
CA LEU A 89 0.73 14.52 0.77
C LEU A 89 2.23 14.78 0.97
N VAL A 90 3.07 14.45 -0.02
CA VAL A 90 4.50 14.80 -0.01
C VAL A 90 4.67 16.32 -0.10
N GLU A 91 3.98 16.96 -1.04
CA GLU A 91 4.02 18.43 -1.23
C GLU A 91 3.53 19.21 0.01
N SER A 92 2.56 18.67 0.75
CA SER A 92 2.06 19.27 1.99
C SER A 92 2.92 18.95 3.22
N GLY A 93 4.00 18.17 3.08
CA GLY A 93 4.83 17.71 4.19
C GLY A 93 4.16 16.68 5.10
N SER A 94 2.99 16.15 4.72
CA SER A 94 2.25 15.13 5.46
C SER A 94 2.78 13.70 5.24
N LEU A 95 3.64 13.52 4.24
CA LEU A 95 4.35 12.27 3.93
C LEU A 95 5.80 12.59 3.59
N SER A 96 6.74 11.86 4.19
CA SER A 96 8.16 12.06 3.92
C SER A 96 8.53 11.58 2.50
N PRO A 97 9.29 12.37 1.71
CA PRO A 97 9.82 11.92 0.43
C PRO A 97 10.66 10.63 0.53
N LEU A 98 11.42 10.47 1.62
CA LEU A 98 12.25 9.28 1.84
C LEU A 98 11.40 8.04 2.15
N GLU A 99 10.35 8.20 2.95
CA GLU A 99 9.38 7.12 3.19
C GLU A 99 8.66 6.71 1.90
N GLU A 100 8.35 7.68 1.03
CA GLU A 100 7.74 7.41 -0.26
C GLU A 100 8.71 6.70 -1.23
N LEU A 101 9.99 7.05 -1.22
CA LEU A 101 11.02 6.30 -1.95
C LEU A 101 11.18 4.87 -1.43
N ALA A 102 11.11 4.64 -0.13
CA ALA A 102 11.12 3.28 0.43
C ALA A 102 9.88 2.49 -0.03
N PHE A 103 8.70 3.11 0.04
CA PHE A 103 7.44 2.45 -0.32
C PHE A 103 7.34 2.11 -1.81
N THR A 104 7.77 3.01 -2.70
CA THR A 104 7.86 2.68 -4.14
C THR A 104 8.83 1.52 -4.39
N GLY A 105 9.90 1.41 -3.60
CA GLY A 105 10.82 0.27 -3.62
C GLY A 105 10.12 -1.05 -3.25
N LEU A 106 9.34 -1.05 -2.15
CA LEU A 106 8.53 -2.19 -1.72
C LEU A 106 7.59 -2.68 -2.84
N ILE A 107 6.87 -1.75 -3.49
CA ILE A 107 5.97 -2.09 -4.60
C ILE A 107 6.72 -2.67 -5.78
N LEU A 108 7.85 -2.07 -6.18
CA LEU A 108 8.61 -2.50 -7.35
C LEU A 108 9.27 -3.87 -7.18
N ARG A 109 9.58 -4.29 -5.94
CA ARG A 109 10.07 -5.67 -5.70
C ARG A 109 9.04 -6.71 -6.08
N ARG A 110 7.75 -6.46 -5.82
CA ARG A 110 6.66 -7.36 -6.21
C ARG A 110 6.13 -7.12 -7.61
N HIS A 111 6.06 -5.86 -8.02
CA HIS A 111 5.46 -5.41 -9.28
C HIS A 111 6.48 -4.66 -10.16
N PRO A 112 7.57 -5.32 -10.61
CA PRO A 112 8.70 -4.65 -11.27
C PRO A 112 8.36 -4.01 -12.63
N ARG A 113 7.23 -4.39 -13.23
CA ARG A 113 6.78 -3.91 -14.55
C ARG A 113 5.75 -2.78 -14.48
N VAL A 114 5.27 -2.43 -13.28
CA VAL A 114 4.28 -1.36 -13.12
C VAL A 114 5.01 -0.02 -13.17
N THR A 115 4.53 0.87 -14.02
CA THR A 115 5.25 2.11 -14.38
C THR A 115 4.98 3.25 -13.41
N GLU A 116 3.81 3.28 -12.78
CA GLU A 116 3.39 4.36 -11.89
C GLU A 116 4.33 4.54 -10.69
N PRO A 117 4.79 3.49 -9.98
CA PRO A 117 5.81 3.63 -8.93
C PRO A 117 7.14 4.18 -9.46
N LEU A 118 7.53 3.86 -10.71
CA LEU A 118 8.76 4.41 -11.31
C LEU A 118 8.61 5.90 -11.61
N GLN A 119 7.46 6.31 -12.15
CA GLN A 119 7.14 7.71 -12.38
C GLN A 119 7.08 8.49 -11.06
N GLN A 120 6.50 7.89 -10.02
CA GLN A 120 6.48 8.46 -8.67
C GLN A 120 7.91 8.66 -8.15
N ARG A 121 8.78 7.66 -8.28
CA ARG A 121 10.20 7.79 -7.89
C ARG A 121 10.90 8.91 -8.64
N GLN A 122 10.72 8.97 -9.97
CA GLN A 122 11.36 10.00 -10.79
C GLN A 122 10.90 11.40 -10.37
N TRP A 123 9.61 11.56 -10.06
CA TRP A 123 9.07 12.81 -9.52
C TRP A 123 9.67 13.16 -8.15
N ILE A 124 9.75 12.22 -7.20
CA ILE A 124 10.35 12.47 -5.87
C ILE A 124 11.81 12.90 -6.00
N MET A 125 12.58 12.24 -6.87
CA MET A 125 13.99 12.56 -7.09
C MET A 125 14.20 13.96 -7.70
N GLN A 126 13.20 14.52 -8.37
CA GLN A 126 13.21 15.89 -8.88
C GLN A 126 12.69 16.91 -7.85
N TYR A 127 11.88 16.44 -6.89
CA TYR A 127 11.30 17.25 -5.83
C TYR A 127 12.27 17.48 -4.65
N LEU A 128 13.10 16.47 -4.35
CA LEU A 128 14.21 16.53 -3.39
C LEU A 128 15.30 17.50 -3.85
#